data_AF-A0A0A3XGD9-F1
#
_entry.id   AF-A0A0A3XGD9-F1
#
_cell.length_a   1.000
_cell.length_b   1.000
_cell.length_c   1.000
_cell.angle_alpha   90.00
_cell.angle_beta   90.00
_cell.angle_gamma   90.00
#
_symmetry.space_group_name_H-M   'P 1'
#
loop_
_entity.id
_entity.type
_entity.pdbx_description
1 polymer ?
#
loop_
_entity_poly.entity_id
_entity_poly.type
_entity_poly.pdbx_seq_one_letter_code
_entity_poly.pdbx_strand_id
1 'polypeptide(L)'
;MATLDTKGREASYLADIIEACGRKTILIDVGTGRDGGDKPADAKTPTELLKQIAERTRSKVGDLLGAGTISAIVGVAGGRASAVFGEVVSELPYGVPKFLVSSARPALLAELATHSDIILYPTLVDLFGINVFTSRVLKNAGRAIAATHYAPVKLGRDKKIVAITAFGVTTPAANQCVARLADAGVAAIVFPANGAGGHKMEQLIAAGEFDAVIDLTITELGDEIVGGTPSAGPDRLKAASRQQIPQVIAPGAIDMVNFGLPSSVPDQFRGRQFYAHTPYTTLMRTTASENASIGRLTAERLSRAKGPTMVLWPAKGVSDYDRQGGIFYDPDADKAWLDAVKGHLSAHVMVRDLNCHINDGEFAEAATAWILEQLTQEGASHADV
;
A
#
# COMPACT_ATOMS: atom_id res chain seq x y z
N MET A 1 -6.09 -21.11 11.39
CA MET A 1 -7.44 -20.62 11.04
C MET A 1 -7.96 -21.41 9.84
N ALA A 2 -9.18 -21.94 9.92
CA ALA A 2 -9.83 -22.62 8.79
C ALA A 2 -11.36 -22.69 9.01
N THR A 3 -12.11 -23.05 7.98
CA THR A 3 -13.51 -23.45 8.11
C THR A 3 -13.56 -24.89 8.62
N LEU A 4 -13.62 -25.12 9.94
CA LEU A 4 -13.40 -26.47 10.52
C LEU A 4 -14.49 -27.47 10.15
N ASP A 5 -15.69 -26.97 9.84
CA ASP A 5 -16.81 -27.75 9.28
C ASP A 5 -16.47 -28.47 7.96
N THR A 6 -15.51 -27.96 7.20
CA THR A 6 -15.15 -28.45 5.86
C THR A 6 -13.67 -28.79 5.70
N LYS A 7 -12.79 -28.14 6.48
CA LYS A 7 -11.33 -28.27 6.44
C LYS A 7 -10.70 -28.59 7.79
N GLY A 8 -11.49 -29.17 8.71
CA GLY A 8 -11.00 -29.54 10.03
C GLY A 8 -9.83 -30.53 9.98
N ARG A 9 -9.88 -31.52 9.06
CA ARG A 9 -8.81 -32.53 8.92
C ARG A 9 -7.49 -31.90 8.48
N GLU A 10 -7.52 -31.02 7.49
CA GLU A 10 -6.35 -30.32 6.96
C GLU A 10 -5.77 -29.34 7.99
N ALA A 11 -6.64 -28.65 8.74
CA ALA A 11 -6.24 -27.75 9.81
C ALA A 11 -5.56 -28.51 10.96
N SER A 12 -6.13 -29.63 11.42
CA SER A 12 -5.51 -30.49 12.42
C SER A 12 -4.18 -31.06 11.94
N TYR A 13 -4.12 -31.55 10.71
CA TYR A 13 -2.87 -32.07 10.15
C TYR A 13 -1.75 -31.03 10.11
N LEU A 14 -2.07 -29.79 9.73
CA LEU A 14 -1.12 -28.69 9.77
C LEU A 14 -0.70 -28.35 11.20
N ALA A 15 -1.64 -28.36 12.16
CA ALA A 15 -1.36 -28.14 13.56
C ALA A 15 -0.38 -29.20 14.10
N ASP A 16 -0.61 -30.48 13.83
CA ASP A 16 0.27 -31.59 14.23
C ASP A 16 1.71 -31.39 13.72
N ILE A 17 1.88 -30.91 12.48
CA ILE A 17 3.20 -30.61 11.90
C ILE A 17 3.90 -29.48 12.67
N ILE A 18 3.16 -28.42 13.00
CA ILE A 18 3.68 -27.26 13.73
C ILE A 18 4.06 -27.67 15.16
N GLU A 19 3.24 -28.50 15.81
CA GLU A 19 3.49 -29.01 17.16
C GLU A 19 4.67 -29.97 17.21
N ALA A 20 4.82 -30.84 16.21
CA ALA A 20 6.01 -31.67 16.05
C ALA A 20 7.31 -30.86 15.87
N CYS A 21 7.21 -29.59 15.47
CA CYS A 21 8.34 -28.64 15.42
C CYS A 21 8.57 -27.87 16.74
N GLY A 22 7.86 -28.23 17.82
CA GLY A 22 8.06 -27.64 19.16
C GLY A 22 7.26 -26.37 19.43
N ARG A 23 6.25 -26.05 18.61
CA ARG A 23 5.35 -24.90 18.82
C ARG A 23 4.02 -25.36 19.44
N LYS A 24 3.27 -24.43 20.03
CA LYS A 24 1.88 -24.66 20.43
C LYS A 24 0.94 -24.09 19.38
N THR A 25 -0.23 -24.69 19.21
CA THR A 25 -1.23 -24.20 18.25
C THR A 25 -2.55 -23.84 18.93
N ILE A 26 -3.26 -22.89 18.33
CA ILE A 26 -4.64 -22.54 18.68
C ILE A 26 -5.44 -22.64 17.39
N LEU A 27 -6.44 -23.52 17.36
CA LEU A 27 -7.36 -23.62 16.24
C LEU A 27 -8.43 -22.53 16.34
N ILE A 28 -8.58 -21.79 15.24
CA ILE A 28 -9.58 -20.73 15.08
C ILE A 28 -10.50 -21.16 13.95
N ASP A 29 -11.77 -21.38 14.29
CA ASP A 29 -12.83 -21.72 13.34
C ASP A 29 -13.46 -20.45 12.75
N VAL A 30 -13.61 -20.44 11.43
CA VAL A 30 -14.36 -19.43 10.66
C VAL A 30 -15.45 -20.07 9.80
N GLY A 31 -15.81 -21.31 10.11
CA GLY A 31 -16.86 -22.08 9.43
C GLY A 31 -18.25 -21.49 9.65
N THR A 32 -19.16 -21.80 8.72
CA THR A 32 -20.57 -21.35 8.77
C THR A 32 -21.53 -22.47 9.16
N GLY A 33 -21.02 -23.70 9.34
CA GLY A 33 -21.76 -24.87 9.79
C GLY A 33 -22.46 -24.69 11.15
N ARG A 34 -23.43 -25.56 11.46
CA ARG A 34 -24.30 -25.43 12.66
C ARG A 34 -23.54 -25.49 14.00
N ASP A 35 -22.37 -26.11 14.02
CA ASP A 35 -21.54 -26.30 15.22
C ASP A 35 -20.36 -25.30 15.32
N GLY A 36 -20.26 -24.34 14.39
CA GLY A 36 -19.25 -23.28 14.43
C GLY A 36 -19.56 -22.29 15.56
N GLY A 37 -18.64 -22.19 16.54
CA GLY A 37 -18.80 -21.32 17.69
C GLY A 37 -18.99 -19.85 17.30
N ASP A 38 -19.97 -19.20 17.91
CA ASP A 38 -20.27 -17.76 17.80
C ASP A 38 -20.78 -17.25 16.44
N LYS A 39 -21.86 -17.86 15.92
CA LYS A 39 -22.62 -17.26 14.82
C LYS A 39 -23.14 -15.86 15.21
N PRO A 40 -22.96 -14.86 14.35
CA PRO A 40 -23.75 -13.65 14.43
C PRO A 40 -25.24 -13.97 14.24
N ALA A 41 -26.07 -13.51 15.16
CA ALA A 41 -27.50 -13.86 15.20
C ALA A 41 -28.35 -13.11 14.16
N ASP A 42 -27.77 -12.15 13.44
CA ASP A 42 -28.48 -11.12 12.68
C ASP A 42 -28.11 -11.04 11.18
N ALA A 43 -27.17 -11.85 10.69
CA ALA A 43 -26.78 -11.85 9.28
C ALA A 43 -27.94 -12.28 8.35
N LYS A 44 -28.27 -11.45 7.36
CA LYS A 44 -29.35 -11.69 6.40
C LYS A 44 -28.87 -12.36 5.12
N THR A 45 -27.57 -12.30 4.84
CA THR A 45 -26.96 -12.89 3.64
C THR A 45 -25.67 -13.66 3.97
N PRO A 46 -25.26 -14.63 3.12
CA PRO A 46 -23.98 -15.31 3.29
C PRO A 46 -22.77 -14.36 3.28
N THR A 47 -22.81 -13.29 2.51
CA THR A 47 -21.74 -12.30 2.43
C THR A 47 -21.63 -11.50 3.74
N GLU A 48 -22.76 -11.04 4.27
CA GLU A 48 -22.82 -10.33 5.56
C GLU A 48 -22.32 -11.21 6.70
N LEU A 49 -22.72 -12.48 6.71
CA LEU A 49 -22.25 -13.47 7.69
C LEU A 49 -20.72 -13.61 7.65
N LEU A 50 -20.12 -13.76 6.46
CA LEU A 50 -18.67 -13.87 6.32
C LEU A 50 -17.93 -12.61 6.78
N LYS A 51 -18.52 -11.43 6.55
CA LYS A 51 -17.95 -10.15 6.97
C LYS A 51 -17.93 -10.03 8.50
N GLN A 52 -19.06 -10.35 9.14
CA GLN A 52 -19.15 -10.35 10.61
C GLN A 52 -18.23 -11.40 11.25
N ILE A 53 -18.10 -12.58 10.65
CA ILE A 53 -17.12 -13.60 11.08
C ILE A 53 -15.70 -13.04 10.99
N ALA A 54 -15.35 -12.38 9.88
CA ALA A 54 -14.03 -11.79 9.69
C ALA A 54 -13.74 -10.70 10.73
N GLU A 55 -14.68 -9.78 10.97
CA GLU A 55 -14.55 -8.69 11.95
C GLU A 55 -14.33 -9.22 13.39
N ARG A 56 -15.15 -10.18 13.83
CA ARG A 56 -15.00 -10.80 15.15
C ARG A 56 -13.67 -11.55 15.28
N THR A 57 -13.31 -12.29 14.23
CA THR A 57 -12.07 -13.07 14.23
C THR A 57 -10.85 -12.15 14.20
N ARG A 58 -10.90 -11.03 13.46
CA ARG A 58 -9.87 -9.99 13.46
C ARG A 58 -9.60 -9.46 14.86
N SER A 59 -10.66 -9.06 15.57
CA SER A 59 -10.56 -8.57 16.95
C SER A 59 -9.90 -9.62 17.86
N LYS A 60 -10.39 -10.86 17.83
CA LYS A 60 -9.82 -11.97 18.61
C LYS A 60 -8.34 -12.24 18.28
N VAL A 61 -7.96 -12.23 17.00
CA VAL A 61 -6.57 -12.43 16.59
C VAL A 61 -5.68 -11.28 17.05
N GLY A 62 -6.19 -10.03 16.97
CA GLY A 62 -5.53 -8.85 17.51
C GLY A 62 -5.27 -8.95 19.02
N ASP A 63 -6.28 -9.34 19.79
CA ASP A 63 -6.15 -9.54 21.25
C ASP A 63 -5.12 -10.62 21.60
N LEU A 64 -5.15 -11.75 20.89
CA LEU A 64 -4.20 -12.85 21.08
C LEU A 64 -2.76 -12.42 20.76
N LEU A 65 -2.58 -11.62 19.71
CA LEU A 65 -1.26 -11.11 19.32
C LEU A 65 -0.77 -10.07 20.34
N GLY A 66 -1.62 -9.13 20.74
CA GLY A 66 -1.30 -8.08 21.72
C GLY A 66 -0.95 -8.64 23.10
N ALA A 67 -1.61 -9.73 23.50
CA ALA A 67 -1.29 -10.47 24.73
C ALA A 67 -0.05 -11.37 24.61
N GLY A 68 0.59 -11.44 23.43
CA GLY A 68 1.73 -12.33 23.17
C GLY A 68 1.37 -13.83 23.18
N THR A 69 0.08 -14.17 23.10
CA THR A 69 -0.42 -15.56 23.09
C THR A 69 -0.15 -16.24 21.76
N ILE A 70 -0.20 -15.50 20.65
CA ILE A 70 0.23 -15.95 19.33
C ILE A 70 1.36 -15.06 18.81
N SER A 71 2.25 -15.64 18.00
CA SER A 71 3.33 -14.92 17.33
C SER A 71 3.27 -15.03 15.80
N ALA A 72 2.29 -15.76 15.27
CA ALA A 72 2.13 -16.05 13.86
C ALA A 72 0.71 -16.57 13.61
N ILE A 73 0.22 -16.46 12.37
CA ILE A 73 -1.07 -17.01 11.95
C ILE A 73 -0.94 -17.75 10.62
N VAL A 74 -1.57 -18.92 10.52
CA VAL A 74 -1.70 -19.67 9.26
C VAL A 74 -3.16 -20.01 8.95
N GLY A 75 -3.53 -19.78 7.70
CA GLY A 75 -4.81 -20.14 7.10
C GLY A 75 -4.71 -21.39 6.22
N VAL A 76 -5.72 -22.27 6.27
CA VAL A 76 -5.94 -23.34 5.28
C VAL A 76 -7.31 -23.13 4.66
N ALA A 77 -7.36 -22.76 3.38
CA ALA A 77 -8.57 -22.20 2.80
C ALA A 77 -8.79 -22.53 1.32
N GLY A 78 -10.06 -22.54 0.90
CA GLY A 78 -10.42 -22.38 -0.51
C GLY A 78 -10.69 -20.90 -0.84
N GLY A 79 -11.37 -20.62 -1.95
CA GLY A 79 -11.67 -19.23 -2.38
C GLY A 79 -12.31 -18.34 -1.30
N ARG A 80 -13.52 -18.68 -0.82
CA ARG A 80 -14.25 -17.83 0.15
C ARG A 80 -13.51 -17.63 1.46
N ALA A 81 -12.95 -18.70 2.02
CA ALA A 81 -12.21 -18.64 3.28
C ALA A 81 -10.87 -17.90 3.14
N SER A 82 -10.30 -17.80 1.92
CA SER A 82 -9.10 -17.00 1.66
C SER A 82 -9.41 -15.51 1.73
N ALA A 83 -10.56 -15.09 1.20
CA ALA A 83 -11.03 -13.71 1.35
C ALA A 83 -11.24 -13.35 2.83
N VAL A 84 -11.89 -14.24 3.60
CA VAL A 84 -12.03 -14.07 5.06
C VAL A 84 -10.68 -13.99 5.74
N PHE A 85 -9.71 -14.83 5.36
CA PHE A 85 -8.36 -14.76 5.92
C PHE A 85 -7.70 -13.40 5.67
N GLY A 86 -7.80 -12.87 4.45
CA GLY A 86 -7.34 -11.52 4.11
C GLY A 86 -7.91 -10.45 5.02
N GLU A 87 -9.23 -10.47 5.22
CA GLU A 87 -9.93 -9.55 6.11
C GLU A 87 -9.52 -9.71 7.57
N VAL A 88 -9.28 -10.93 8.04
CA VAL A 88 -8.89 -11.19 9.44
C VAL A 88 -7.48 -10.66 9.73
N VAL A 89 -6.56 -10.72 8.76
CA VAL A 89 -5.16 -10.33 8.98
C VAL A 89 -4.83 -8.92 8.51
N SER A 90 -5.80 -8.18 7.98
CA SER A 90 -5.59 -6.88 7.33
C SER A 90 -5.04 -5.79 8.26
N GLU A 91 -5.38 -5.85 9.56
CA GLU A 91 -4.95 -4.89 10.58
C GLU A 91 -3.79 -5.40 11.44
N LEU A 92 -3.28 -6.60 11.17
CA LEU A 92 -2.12 -7.09 11.91
C LEU A 92 -0.87 -6.29 11.53
N PRO A 93 0.02 -6.00 12.50
CA PRO A 93 1.26 -5.29 12.22
C PRO A 93 2.06 -5.89 11.07
N TYR A 94 2.70 -5.01 10.31
CA TYR A 94 3.64 -5.41 9.27
C TYR A 94 4.77 -6.26 9.87
N GLY A 95 5.18 -7.33 9.18
CA GLY A 95 6.21 -8.26 9.63
C GLY A 95 5.71 -9.38 10.54
N VAL A 96 4.46 -9.35 11.03
CA VAL A 96 3.86 -10.52 11.69
C VAL A 96 3.81 -11.69 10.69
N PRO A 97 4.33 -12.89 11.00
CA PRO A 97 4.26 -14.03 10.10
C PRO A 97 2.80 -14.45 9.82
N LYS A 98 2.35 -14.20 8.58
CA LYS A 98 1.00 -14.49 8.09
C LYS A 98 1.11 -15.45 6.91
N PHE A 99 0.64 -16.68 7.05
CA PHE A 99 0.73 -17.70 6.01
C PHE A 99 -0.67 -18.09 5.52
N LEU A 100 -0.84 -18.29 4.22
CA LEU A 100 -2.08 -18.80 3.66
C LEU A 100 -1.82 -19.95 2.70
N VAL A 101 -2.22 -21.16 3.10
CA VAL A 101 -2.22 -22.35 2.25
C VAL A 101 -3.59 -22.43 1.56
N SER A 102 -3.63 -22.24 0.23
CA SER A 102 -4.91 -22.03 -0.46
C SER A 102 -5.02 -22.60 -1.86
N SER A 103 -6.22 -23.13 -2.17
CA SER A 103 -6.65 -23.54 -3.52
C SER A 103 -7.38 -22.42 -4.28
N ALA A 104 -7.39 -21.19 -3.76
CA ALA A 104 -8.06 -20.06 -4.39
C ALA A 104 -7.46 -19.71 -5.77
N ARG A 105 -8.28 -19.04 -6.59
CA ARG A 105 -7.86 -18.55 -7.91
C ARG A 105 -6.67 -17.59 -7.75
N PRO A 106 -5.66 -17.64 -8.64
CA PRO A 106 -4.49 -16.77 -8.57
C PRO A 106 -4.80 -15.28 -8.43
N ALA A 107 -5.86 -14.80 -9.10
CA ALA A 107 -6.29 -13.40 -9.00
C ALA A 107 -6.66 -12.98 -7.57
N LEU A 108 -7.37 -13.83 -6.82
CA LEU A 108 -7.69 -13.55 -5.41
C LEU A 108 -6.42 -13.57 -4.55
N LEU A 109 -5.52 -14.51 -4.80
CA LEU A 109 -4.26 -14.57 -4.05
C LEU A 109 -3.39 -13.33 -4.30
N ALA A 110 -3.35 -12.85 -5.55
CA ALA A 110 -2.69 -11.59 -5.91
C ALA A 110 -3.32 -10.39 -5.21
N GLU A 111 -4.66 -10.31 -5.17
CA GLU A 111 -5.41 -9.28 -4.44
C GLU A 111 -5.13 -9.31 -2.93
N LEU A 112 -4.97 -10.48 -2.31
CA LEU A 112 -4.57 -10.54 -0.90
C LEU A 112 -3.15 -10.02 -0.66
N ALA A 113 -2.24 -10.26 -1.62
CA ALA A 113 -0.86 -9.82 -1.55
C ALA A 113 -0.67 -8.32 -1.80
N THR A 114 -1.68 -7.59 -2.30
CA THR A 114 -1.58 -6.13 -2.50
C THR A 114 -1.76 -5.35 -1.21
N HIS A 115 -2.38 -5.94 -0.19
CA HIS A 115 -2.74 -5.23 1.05
C HIS A 115 -1.94 -5.68 2.28
N SER A 116 -1.34 -6.87 2.25
CA SER A 116 -0.66 -7.46 3.40
C SER A 116 0.54 -8.32 2.98
N ASP A 117 1.54 -8.41 3.85
CA ASP A 117 2.76 -9.21 3.72
C ASP A 117 2.51 -10.71 3.96
N ILE A 118 1.45 -11.25 3.35
CA ILE A 118 1.05 -12.65 3.47
C ILE A 118 1.99 -13.53 2.64
N ILE A 119 2.50 -14.59 3.26
CA ILE A 119 3.21 -15.67 2.58
C ILE A 119 2.17 -16.66 2.03
N LEU A 120 2.07 -16.73 0.71
CA LEU A 120 1.11 -17.55 0.01
C LEU A 120 1.71 -18.92 -0.35
N TYR A 121 0.98 -19.99 -0.03
CA TYR A 121 1.22 -21.35 -0.51
C TYR A 121 0.05 -21.78 -1.40
N PRO A 122 0.09 -21.50 -2.72
CA PRO A 122 -0.90 -22.00 -3.66
C PRO A 122 -0.82 -23.53 -3.71
N THR A 123 -1.92 -24.22 -3.40
CA THR A 123 -1.93 -25.69 -3.40
C THR A 123 -1.97 -26.25 -4.82
N LEU A 124 -2.46 -25.48 -5.79
CA LEU A 124 -2.70 -25.84 -7.20
C LEU A 124 -3.64 -27.04 -7.44
N VAL A 125 -3.99 -27.75 -6.38
CA VAL A 125 -5.02 -28.78 -6.29
C VAL A 125 -5.97 -28.42 -5.16
N ASP A 126 -7.22 -28.86 -5.23
CA ASP A 126 -8.17 -28.53 -4.18
C ASP A 126 -7.91 -29.28 -2.87
N LEU A 127 -8.36 -28.69 -1.77
CA LEU A 127 -8.24 -29.20 -0.41
C LEU A 127 -9.51 -30.00 -0.05
N PHE A 128 -9.59 -31.20 -0.63
CA PHE A 128 -10.59 -32.24 -0.33
C PHE A 128 -9.90 -33.42 0.37
N GLY A 129 -9.39 -33.17 1.57
CA GLY A 129 -8.61 -34.12 2.34
C GLY A 129 -7.11 -34.06 2.04
N ILE A 130 -6.39 -34.93 2.75
CA ILE A 130 -4.92 -34.99 2.73
C ILE A 130 -4.50 -36.13 1.79
N ASN A 131 -3.91 -35.76 0.66
CA ASN A 131 -3.30 -36.68 -0.30
C ASN A 131 -1.79 -36.40 -0.39
N VAL A 132 -1.08 -37.15 -1.25
CA VAL A 132 0.39 -37.02 -1.38
C VAL A 132 0.82 -35.60 -1.78
N PHE A 133 0.04 -34.89 -2.59
CA PHE A 133 0.34 -33.51 -3.00
C PHE A 133 0.01 -32.50 -1.90
N THR A 134 -1.20 -32.53 -1.35
CA THR A 134 -1.60 -31.57 -0.30
C THR A 134 -0.77 -31.76 0.98
N SER A 135 -0.40 -33.00 1.33
CA SER A 135 0.52 -33.30 2.43
C SER A 135 1.89 -32.64 2.26
N ARG A 136 2.46 -32.60 1.05
CA ARG A 136 3.75 -31.95 0.79
C ARG A 136 3.68 -30.45 1.05
N VAL A 137 2.64 -29.80 0.53
CA VAL A 137 2.46 -28.34 0.70
C VAL A 137 2.19 -28.00 2.17
N LEU A 138 1.31 -28.74 2.85
CA LEU A 138 1.02 -28.54 4.27
C LEU A 138 2.25 -28.76 5.16
N LYS A 139 3.08 -29.79 4.88
CA LYS A 139 4.35 -30.02 5.59
C LYS A 139 5.31 -28.86 5.44
N ASN A 140 5.47 -28.35 4.21
CA ASN A 140 6.37 -27.23 3.94
C ASN A 140 5.87 -25.96 4.64
N ALA A 141 4.59 -25.64 4.53
CA ALA A 141 4.00 -24.47 5.18
C ALA A 141 4.10 -24.56 6.72
N GLY A 142 3.78 -25.73 7.30
CA GLY A 142 3.85 -25.96 8.75
C GLY A 142 5.27 -25.82 9.30
N ARG A 143 6.26 -26.40 8.61
CA ARG A 143 7.68 -26.24 8.99
C ARG A 143 8.16 -24.80 8.83
N ALA A 144 7.77 -24.13 7.74
CA ALA A 144 8.16 -22.76 7.48
C ALA A 144 7.63 -21.81 8.56
N ILE A 145 6.33 -21.85 8.89
CA ILE A 145 5.78 -21.00 9.94
C ILE A 145 6.33 -21.36 11.32
N ALA A 146 6.56 -22.64 11.63
CA ALA A 146 7.17 -23.05 12.89
C ALA A 146 8.59 -22.49 13.08
N ALA A 147 9.33 -22.27 11.99
CA ALA A 147 10.66 -21.64 12.01
C ALA A 147 10.62 -20.11 12.16
N THR A 148 9.48 -19.46 11.93
CA THR A 148 9.38 -17.98 12.04
C THR A 148 9.37 -17.52 13.49
N HIS A 149 10.15 -16.50 13.81
CA HIS A 149 10.10 -15.85 15.12
C HIS A 149 9.65 -14.42 14.93
N TYR A 150 8.51 -14.08 15.55
CA TYR A 150 8.08 -12.69 15.65
C TYR A 150 8.48 -12.15 17.01
N ALA A 151 9.40 -11.20 16.99
CA ALA A 151 9.64 -10.32 18.11
C ALA A 151 9.23 -8.92 17.62
N PRO A 152 8.23 -8.28 18.23
CA PRO A 152 7.91 -6.90 17.87
C PRO A 152 9.13 -6.05 18.14
N VAL A 153 9.80 -5.62 17.07
CA VAL A 153 10.93 -4.69 17.18
C VAL A 153 10.30 -3.33 17.40
N LYS A 154 10.47 -2.77 18.61
CA LYS A 154 10.36 -1.32 18.75
C LYS A 154 11.53 -0.75 17.97
N LEU A 155 11.25 -0.21 16.78
CA LEU A 155 12.24 0.58 16.07
C LEU A 155 12.63 1.71 17.03
N GLY A 156 13.87 1.68 17.52
CA GLY A 156 14.43 2.84 18.20
C GLY A 156 14.35 3.99 17.22
N ARG A 157 13.53 5.00 17.51
CA ARG A 157 13.44 6.22 16.69
C ARG A 157 14.64 7.12 17.02
N ASP A 158 15.84 6.56 16.91
CA ASP A 158 17.09 7.29 17.15
C ASP A 158 17.34 8.31 16.02
N LYS A 159 16.60 8.19 14.91
CA LYS A 159 16.57 9.11 13.79
C LYS A 159 15.13 9.42 13.40
N LYS A 160 14.93 10.64 12.90
CA LYS A 160 13.70 11.02 12.17
C LYS A 160 13.58 10.19 10.89
N ILE A 161 12.35 9.85 10.50
CA ILE A 161 12.08 9.01 9.33
C ILE A 161 11.12 9.72 8.38
N VAL A 162 11.50 9.81 7.11
CA VAL A 162 10.72 10.43 6.04
C VAL A 162 10.25 9.37 5.05
N ALA A 163 8.95 9.33 4.76
CA ALA A 163 8.42 8.52 3.68
C ALA A 163 8.59 9.23 2.34
N ILE A 164 8.94 8.51 1.28
CA ILE A 164 9.09 9.05 -0.07
C ILE A 164 8.36 8.16 -1.06
N THR A 165 7.57 8.71 -1.98
CA THR A 165 7.06 7.92 -3.12
C THR A 165 7.96 8.05 -4.34
N ALA A 166 8.10 6.98 -5.10
CA ALA A 166 8.89 6.97 -6.32
C ALA A 166 8.27 6.05 -7.38
N PHE A 167 8.61 6.31 -8.64
CA PHE A 167 8.34 5.43 -9.76
C PHE A 167 9.59 5.34 -10.64
N GLY A 168 9.63 4.42 -11.60
CA GLY A 168 10.81 4.24 -12.46
C GLY A 168 11.27 5.55 -13.09
N VAL A 169 10.30 6.37 -13.51
CA VAL A 169 10.48 7.67 -14.18
C VAL A 169 10.74 8.86 -13.23
N THR A 170 10.71 8.65 -11.92
CA THR A 170 11.02 9.67 -10.88
C THR A 170 12.10 9.18 -9.90
N THR A 171 12.72 8.03 -10.20
CA THR A 171 13.78 7.42 -9.38
C THR A 171 14.99 8.35 -9.18
N PRO A 172 15.44 9.14 -10.18
CA PRO A 172 16.52 10.10 -9.95
C PRO A 172 16.22 11.12 -8.84
N ALA A 173 15.00 11.67 -8.81
CA ALA A 173 14.57 12.60 -7.76
C ALA A 173 14.56 11.94 -6.38
N ALA A 174 13.96 10.74 -6.29
CA ALA A 174 13.89 9.99 -5.03
C ALA A 174 15.27 9.65 -4.46
N ASN A 175 16.20 9.19 -5.31
CA ASN A 175 17.57 8.87 -4.90
C ASN A 175 18.29 10.10 -4.33
N GLN A 176 18.11 11.27 -4.96
CA GLN A 176 18.72 12.51 -4.47
C GLN A 176 18.10 12.97 -3.15
N CYS A 177 16.78 12.82 -2.98
CA CYS A 177 16.13 13.08 -1.70
C CYS A 177 16.67 12.17 -0.59
N VAL A 178 16.81 10.87 -0.86
CA VAL A 178 17.38 9.88 0.09
C VAL A 178 18.79 10.27 0.49
N ALA A 179 19.66 10.61 -0.47
CA ALA A 179 21.03 11.00 -0.19
C ALA A 179 21.10 12.26 0.70
N ARG A 180 20.36 13.31 0.34
CA ARG A 180 20.34 14.58 1.10
C ARG A 180 19.78 14.43 2.51
N LEU A 181 18.74 13.61 2.70
CA LEU A 181 18.20 13.30 4.03
C LEU A 181 19.20 12.51 4.86
N ALA A 182 19.89 11.54 4.26
CA ALA A 182 20.92 10.76 4.94
C ALA A 182 22.09 11.63 5.41
N ASP A 183 22.54 12.59 4.60
CA ASP A 183 23.58 13.56 4.95
C ASP A 183 23.17 14.43 6.16
N ALA A 184 21.86 14.68 6.32
CA ALA A 184 21.28 15.38 7.46
C ALA A 184 20.96 14.47 8.66
N GLY A 185 21.33 13.18 8.61
CA GLY A 185 21.07 12.22 9.68
C GLY A 185 19.63 11.72 9.78
N VAL A 186 18.81 11.97 8.75
CA VAL A 186 17.40 11.56 8.66
C VAL A 186 17.29 10.29 7.81
N ALA A 187 16.54 9.30 8.28
CA ALA A 187 16.28 8.08 7.53
C ALA A 187 15.17 8.31 6.49
N ALA A 188 15.26 7.66 5.34
CA ALA A 188 14.24 7.72 4.30
C ALA A 188 13.76 6.31 3.93
N ILE A 189 12.44 6.14 3.78
CA ILE A 189 11.83 4.91 3.28
C ILE A 189 11.10 5.22 1.98
N VAL A 190 11.52 4.57 0.90
CA VAL A 190 10.95 4.78 -0.44
C VAL A 190 9.88 3.75 -0.74
N PHE A 191 8.70 4.22 -1.14
CA PHE A 191 7.56 3.43 -1.54
C PHE A 191 7.37 3.51 -3.07
N PRO A 192 7.26 2.38 -3.76
CA PRO A 192 6.89 2.40 -5.17
C PRO A 192 5.45 2.88 -5.32
N ALA A 193 5.19 3.88 -6.16
CA ALA A 193 3.85 4.37 -6.46
C ALA A 193 3.13 3.42 -7.44
N ASN A 194 2.82 2.21 -6.98
CA ASN A 194 2.22 1.12 -7.74
C ASN A 194 0.87 0.66 -7.17
N GLY A 195 0.17 1.55 -6.50
CA GLY A 195 -1.09 1.32 -5.80
C GLY A 195 -0.85 0.73 -4.43
N ALA A 196 -0.25 -0.46 -4.37
CA ALA A 196 0.04 -1.14 -3.10
C ALA A 196 1.06 -0.35 -2.24
N GLY A 197 2.09 0.23 -2.85
CA GLY A 197 3.08 1.01 -2.12
C GLY A 197 2.53 2.31 -1.54
N GLY A 198 1.78 3.10 -2.33
CA GLY A 198 1.10 4.28 -1.80
C GLY A 198 0.08 3.95 -0.72
N HIS A 199 -0.71 2.88 -0.92
CA HIS A 199 -1.65 2.40 0.10
C HIS A 199 -0.95 2.03 1.41
N LYS A 200 0.17 1.28 1.33
CA LYS A 200 0.96 0.91 2.50
C LYS A 200 1.58 2.13 3.17
N MET A 201 2.07 3.10 2.40
CA MET A 201 2.59 4.36 2.93
C MET A 201 1.53 5.09 3.76
N GLU A 202 0.30 5.25 3.25
CA GLU A 202 -0.80 5.90 4.00
C GLU A 202 -1.12 5.16 5.30
N GLN A 203 -1.14 3.82 5.29
CA GLN A 203 -1.36 3.01 6.48
C GLN A 203 -0.28 3.23 7.54
N LEU A 204 0.99 3.23 7.12
CA LEU A 204 2.13 3.42 8.03
C LEU A 204 2.22 4.86 8.54
N ILE A 205 1.86 5.86 7.72
CA ILE A 205 1.68 7.23 8.19
C ILE A 205 0.58 7.28 9.26
N ALA A 206 -0.58 6.66 9.00
CA ALA A 206 -1.68 6.63 9.97
C ALA A 206 -1.32 5.91 11.28
N ALA A 207 -0.40 4.94 11.23
CA ALA A 207 0.16 4.26 12.40
C ALA A 207 1.24 5.08 13.12
N GLY A 208 1.60 6.26 12.61
CA GLY A 208 2.57 7.17 13.22
C GLY A 208 4.03 6.76 13.00
N GLU A 209 4.34 5.98 11.96
CA GLU A 209 5.69 5.44 11.68
C GLU A 209 6.63 6.46 11.02
N PHE A 210 6.11 7.59 10.57
CA PHE A 210 6.87 8.64 9.87
C PHE A 210 6.78 9.99 10.58
N ASP A 211 7.86 10.76 10.50
CA ASP A 211 7.93 12.14 10.99
C ASP A 211 7.61 13.15 9.89
N ALA A 212 7.79 12.82 8.61
CA ALA A 212 7.39 13.65 7.48
C ALA A 212 7.25 12.84 6.17
N VAL A 213 6.73 13.46 5.12
CA VAL A 213 6.49 12.83 3.81
C VAL A 213 7.01 13.70 2.67
N ILE A 214 7.73 13.11 1.72
CA ILE A 214 8.02 13.68 0.40
C ILE A 214 7.31 12.82 -0.64
N ASP A 215 6.09 13.19 -0.96
CA ASP A 215 5.28 12.50 -1.94
C ASP A 215 5.61 12.98 -3.36
N LEU A 216 6.74 12.50 -3.90
CA LEU A 216 7.21 12.92 -5.23
C LEU A 216 6.28 12.44 -6.34
N THR A 217 5.69 11.26 -6.18
CA THR A 217 5.03 10.53 -7.26
C THR A 217 3.61 10.14 -6.87
N ILE A 218 2.65 10.88 -7.43
CA ILE A 218 1.21 10.72 -7.14
C ILE A 218 0.43 10.11 -8.32
N THR A 219 1.12 9.39 -9.22
CA THR A 219 0.56 8.72 -10.41
C THR A 219 -0.66 7.84 -10.11
N GLU A 220 -0.70 7.24 -8.92
CA GLU A 220 -1.81 6.41 -8.43
C GLU A 220 -3.17 7.14 -8.39
N LEU A 221 -3.17 8.49 -8.36
CA LEU A 221 -4.39 9.29 -8.50
C LEU A 221 -4.93 9.28 -9.93
N GLY A 222 -4.05 9.29 -10.93
CA GLY A 222 -4.43 9.14 -12.33
C GLY A 222 -5.07 7.78 -12.56
N ASP A 223 -4.48 6.73 -11.97
CA ASP A 223 -5.02 5.39 -12.03
C ASP A 223 -6.41 5.29 -11.37
N GLU A 224 -6.61 5.86 -10.19
CA GLU A 224 -7.92 5.88 -9.51
C GLU A 224 -8.98 6.66 -10.32
N ILE A 225 -8.64 7.82 -10.88
CA ILE A 225 -9.61 8.69 -11.56
C ILE A 225 -9.97 8.13 -12.95
N VAL A 226 -8.98 7.69 -13.71
CA VAL A 226 -9.15 7.28 -15.11
C VAL A 226 -9.51 5.81 -15.22
N GLY A 227 -9.22 4.98 -14.21
CA GLY A 227 -9.47 3.54 -14.21
C GLY A 227 -8.25 2.72 -14.64
N GLY A 228 -7.06 3.19 -14.29
CA GLY A 228 -5.82 2.41 -14.33
C GLY A 228 -5.80 1.29 -13.30
N THR A 229 -4.80 0.42 -13.40
CA THR A 229 -4.69 -0.79 -12.57
C THR A 229 -4.14 -0.54 -11.16
N PRO A 230 -3.05 0.24 -10.97
CA PRO A 230 -2.42 0.43 -9.67
C PRO A 230 -2.99 1.64 -8.90
N SER A 231 -4.27 1.56 -8.52
CA SER A 231 -4.84 2.54 -7.58
C SER A 231 -4.35 2.30 -6.14
N ALA A 232 -4.05 3.38 -5.42
CA ALA A 232 -3.81 3.36 -3.98
C ALA A 232 -5.07 3.54 -3.13
N GLY A 233 -6.23 3.61 -3.78
CA GLY A 233 -7.55 3.70 -3.18
C GLY A 233 -7.94 5.11 -2.72
N PRO A 234 -9.14 5.23 -2.13
CA PRO A 234 -9.76 6.53 -1.89
C PRO A 234 -9.05 7.36 -0.83
N ASP A 235 -8.20 6.75 0.01
CA ASP A 235 -7.51 7.41 1.14
C ASP A 235 -6.13 7.99 0.82
N ARG A 236 -5.66 7.84 -0.42
CA ARG A 236 -4.41 8.43 -0.87
C ARG A 236 -4.35 9.95 -0.59
N LEU A 237 -3.21 10.50 -0.17
CA LEU A 237 -2.99 11.89 0.25
C LEU A 237 -3.82 12.37 1.46
N LYS A 238 -4.26 11.47 2.35
CA LYS A 238 -5.05 11.87 3.53
C LYS A 238 -4.35 11.64 4.87
N ALA A 239 -3.50 10.62 4.99
CA ALA A 239 -2.95 10.23 6.28
C ALA A 239 -2.03 11.30 6.86
N ALA A 240 -1.11 11.87 6.06
CA ALA A 240 -0.18 12.91 6.53
C ALA A 240 -0.94 14.15 7.04
N SER A 241 -1.95 14.59 6.30
CA SER A 241 -2.85 15.68 6.69
C SER A 241 -3.58 15.42 8.02
N ARG A 242 -4.01 14.18 8.27
CA ARG A 242 -4.67 13.76 9.52
C ARG A 242 -3.70 13.68 10.69
N GLN A 243 -2.49 13.19 10.45
CA GLN A 243 -1.41 13.08 11.45
C GLN A 243 -0.68 14.39 11.69
N GLN A 244 -0.94 15.40 10.87
CA GLN A 244 -0.37 16.75 10.97
C GLN A 244 1.15 16.79 10.80
N ILE A 245 1.75 15.76 10.20
CA ILE A 245 3.18 15.74 9.90
C ILE A 245 3.49 16.58 8.65
N PRO A 246 4.70 17.17 8.56
CA PRO A 246 5.13 17.92 7.37
C PRO A 246 5.04 17.08 6.10
N GLN A 247 4.48 17.67 5.04
CA GLN A 247 4.38 16.98 3.74
C GLN A 247 4.73 17.89 2.55
N VAL A 248 5.58 17.37 1.65
CA VAL A 248 5.84 17.93 0.32
C VAL A 248 5.14 17.05 -0.71
N ILE A 249 4.37 17.66 -1.61
CA ILE A 249 3.69 16.95 -2.71
C ILE A 249 4.21 17.46 -4.05
N ALA A 250 4.49 16.54 -4.97
CA ALA A 250 4.88 16.85 -6.33
C ALA A 250 4.04 16.06 -7.36
N PRO A 251 3.93 16.53 -8.61
CA PRO A 251 3.12 15.90 -9.65
C PRO A 251 3.84 14.73 -10.34
N GLY A 252 4.78 14.03 -9.68
CA GLY A 252 5.57 13.01 -10.36
C GLY A 252 4.72 11.93 -11.01
N ALA A 253 5.02 11.65 -12.28
CA ALA A 253 4.36 10.66 -13.12
C ALA A 253 2.83 10.81 -13.27
N ILE A 254 2.25 12.01 -13.08
CA ILE A 254 0.82 12.24 -13.38
C ILE A 254 0.52 12.22 -14.89
N ASP A 255 1.55 12.27 -15.73
CA ASP A 255 1.48 12.20 -17.19
C ASP A 255 1.10 10.80 -17.69
N MET A 256 0.92 9.81 -16.81
CA MET A 256 0.62 8.43 -17.21
C MET A 256 -0.44 7.74 -16.34
N VAL A 257 -1.23 6.90 -17.00
CA VAL A 257 -2.12 5.89 -16.39
C VAL A 257 -1.59 4.51 -16.75
N ASN A 258 -1.54 3.62 -15.77
CA ASN A 258 -0.90 2.33 -15.84
C ASN A 258 -1.92 1.22 -16.12
N PHE A 259 -1.64 0.41 -17.13
CA PHE A 259 -2.36 -0.82 -17.44
C PHE A 259 -1.42 -2.01 -17.50
N GLY A 260 -1.98 -3.21 -17.52
CA GLY A 260 -1.24 -4.45 -17.71
C GLY A 260 -0.82 -4.66 -19.16
N LEU A 261 -1.04 -5.87 -19.65
CA LEU A 261 -0.83 -6.23 -21.06
C LEU A 261 -1.57 -5.27 -21.99
N PRO A 262 -1.06 -4.97 -23.19
CA PRO A 262 -1.78 -4.12 -24.15
C PRO A 262 -3.21 -4.58 -24.44
N SER A 263 -3.45 -5.90 -24.43
CA SER A 263 -4.79 -6.50 -24.62
C SER A 263 -5.75 -6.30 -23.44
N SER A 264 -5.24 -5.87 -22.28
CA SER A 264 -6.06 -5.57 -21.09
C SER A 264 -6.55 -4.13 -21.04
N VAL A 265 -6.06 -3.25 -21.92
CA VAL A 265 -6.48 -1.85 -21.96
C VAL A 265 -7.95 -1.76 -22.42
N PRO A 266 -8.84 -1.13 -21.65
CA PRO A 266 -10.25 -0.99 -22.04
C PRO A 266 -10.45 -0.27 -23.39
N ASP A 267 -11.41 -0.76 -24.17
CA ASP A 267 -11.72 -0.25 -25.51
C ASP A 267 -12.07 1.25 -25.56
N GLN A 268 -12.56 1.81 -24.47
CA GLN A 268 -12.85 3.25 -24.35
C GLN A 268 -11.59 4.12 -24.50
N PHE A 269 -10.40 3.57 -24.30
CA PHE A 269 -9.13 4.25 -24.47
C PHE A 269 -8.51 4.06 -25.86
N ARG A 270 -9.24 3.47 -26.80
CA ARG A 270 -8.76 3.31 -28.17
C ARG A 270 -8.38 4.66 -28.79
N GLY A 271 -7.21 4.72 -29.43
CA GLY A 271 -6.68 5.95 -30.05
C GLY A 271 -5.95 6.87 -29.09
N ARG A 272 -5.86 6.53 -27.80
CA ARG A 272 -4.98 7.21 -26.85
C ARG A 272 -3.52 6.88 -27.14
N GLN A 273 -2.61 7.72 -26.64
CA GLN A 273 -1.18 7.52 -26.78
C GLN A 273 -0.69 6.51 -25.75
N PHE A 274 -0.23 5.36 -26.23
CA PHE A 274 0.29 4.28 -25.40
C PHE A 274 1.80 4.15 -25.55
N TYR A 275 2.45 3.72 -24.47
CA TYR A 275 3.84 3.31 -24.44
C TYR A 275 3.98 1.94 -23.76
N ALA A 276 4.56 0.98 -24.46
CA ALA A 276 4.83 -0.34 -23.92
C ALA A 276 6.12 -0.30 -23.08
N HIS A 277 5.98 -0.06 -21.77
CA HIS A 277 7.12 0.02 -20.85
C HIS A 277 7.77 -1.36 -20.65
N THR A 278 6.95 -2.42 -20.56
CA THR A 278 7.40 -3.81 -20.59
C THR A 278 6.40 -4.65 -21.41
N PRO A 279 6.70 -5.92 -21.72
CA PRO A 279 5.70 -6.81 -22.30
C PRO A 279 4.41 -6.96 -21.46
N TYR A 280 4.45 -6.61 -20.17
CA TYR A 280 3.35 -6.76 -19.22
C TYR A 280 2.78 -5.42 -18.70
N THR A 281 3.32 -4.29 -19.15
CA THR A 281 2.97 -2.96 -18.63
C THR A 281 2.80 -1.98 -19.77
N THR A 282 1.60 -1.41 -19.87
CA THR A 282 1.25 -0.40 -20.87
C THR A 282 0.96 0.91 -20.15
N LEU A 283 1.68 1.96 -20.50
CA LEU A 283 1.44 3.31 -20.00
C LEU A 283 0.58 4.07 -21.01
N MET A 284 -0.40 4.82 -20.53
CA MET A 284 -1.25 5.68 -21.35
C MET A 284 -1.04 7.13 -20.95
N ARG A 285 -0.71 8.02 -21.90
CA ARG A 285 -0.56 9.46 -21.63
C ARG A 285 -1.88 10.06 -21.14
N THR A 286 -1.88 10.71 -19.99
CA THR A 286 -3.02 11.52 -19.52
C THR A 286 -3.24 12.75 -20.39
N THR A 287 -4.48 13.19 -20.50
CA THR A 287 -4.89 14.44 -21.17
C THR A 287 -4.91 15.62 -20.19
N ALA A 288 -5.00 16.84 -20.72
CA ALA A 288 -5.21 18.04 -19.91
C ALA A 288 -6.45 17.98 -19.00
N SER A 289 -7.56 17.38 -19.45
CA SER A 289 -8.78 17.24 -18.64
C SER A 289 -8.58 16.25 -17.48
N GLU A 290 -7.87 15.14 -17.72
CA GLU A 290 -7.53 14.17 -16.69
C GLU A 290 -6.54 14.78 -15.69
N ASN A 291 -5.51 15.50 -16.15
CA ASN A 291 -4.57 16.23 -15.30
C ASN A 291 -5.25 17.31 -14.45
N ALA A 292 -6.20 18.06 -15.00
CA ALA A 292 -7.01 19.00 -14.22
C ALA A 292 -7.84 18.29 -13.13
N SER A 293 -8.35 17.09 -13.42
CA SER A 293 -9.08 16.28 -12.44
C SER A 293 -8.17 15.76 -11.32
N ILE A 294 -6.97 15.30 -11.66
CA ILE A 294 -5.93 14.89 -10.69
C ILE A 294 -5.52 16.09 -9.83
N GLY A 295 -5.30 17.26 -10.43
CA GLY A 295 -4.93 18.49 -9.73
C GLY A 295 -6.01 18.98 -8.77
N ARG A 296 -7.27 18.93 -9.20
CA ARG A 296 -8.43 19.24 -8.34
C ARG A 296 -8.49 18.31 -7.12
N LEU A 297 -8.40 16.99 -7.34
CA LEU A 297 -8.44 16.02 -6.24
C LEU A 297 -7.26 16.21 -5.27
N THR A 298 -6.08 16.51 -5.80
CA THR A 298 -4.90 16.84 -4.99
C THR A 298 -5.18 18.05 -4.11
N ALA A 299 -5.65 19.16 -4.69
CA ALA A 299 -5.96 20.38 -3.94
C ALA A 299 -7.07 20.19 -2.89
N GLU A 300 -8.12 19.44 -3.21
CA GLU A 300 -9.20 19.12 -2.27
C GLU A 300 -8.71 18.36 -1.04
N ARG A 301 -7.74 17.45 -1.22
CA ARG A 301 -7.15 16.65 -0.13
C ARG A 301 -6.18 17.47 0.71
N LEU A 302 -5.29 18.23 0.07
CA LEU A 302 -4.29 19.07 0.76
C LEU A 302 -4.93 20.28 1.45
N SER A 303 -6.03 20.80 0.94
CA SER A 303 -6.80 21.87 1.61
C SER A 303 -7.33 21.47 2.99
N ARG A 304 -7.40 20.17 3.30
CA ARG A 304 -7.81 19.65 4.61
C ARG A 304 -6.62 19.46 5.56
N ALA A 305 -5.39 19.67 5.08
CA ALA A 305 -4.20 19.55 5.90
C ALA A 305 -4.20 20.61 7.00
N LYS A 306 -3.86 20.17 8.21
CA LYS A 306 -3.63 21.04 9.37
C LYS A 306 -2.16 21.15 9.74
N GLY A 307 -1.31 20.25 9.24
CA GLY A 307 0.14 20.30 9.38
C GLY A 307 0.81 21.08 8.25
N PRO A 308 2.11 21.40 8.37
CA PRO A 308 2.87 22.08 7.32
C PRO A 308 2.75 21.32 6.00
N THR A 309 2.38 22.02 4.93
CA THR A 309 2.14 21.40 3.61
C THR A 309 2.68 22.31 2.51
N MET A 310 3.45 21.73 1.59
CA MET A 310 3.97 22.42 0.40
C MET A 310 3.72 21.59 -0.87
N VAL A 311 3.27 22.26 -1.92
CA VAL A 311 3.24 21.72 -3.28
C VAL A 311 4.44 22.27 -4.05
N LEU A 312 5.24 21.38 -4.63
CA LEU A 312 6.35 21.73 -5.51
C LEU A 312 5.98 21.46 -6.96
N TRP A 313 6.15 22.46 -7.82
CA TRP A 313 5.88 22.37 -9.24
C TRP A 313 7.16 22.36 -10.09
N PRO A 314 7.48 21.27 -10.81
CA PRO A 314 8.62 21.19 -11.73
C PRO A 314 8.22 21.68 -13.14
N ALA A 315 8.51 22.95 -13.46
CA ALA A 315 8.01 23.58 -14.69
C ALA A 315 8.55 23.00 -16.00
N LYS A 316 9.56 22.12 -15.97
CA LYS A 316 10.15 21.49 -17.17
C LYS A 316 9.78 20.02 -17.36
N GLY A 317 8.89 19.49 -16.52
CA GLY A 317 8.31 18.16 -16.70
C GLY A 317 8.26 17.32 -15.44
N VAL A 318 7.35 16.34 -15.46
CA VAL A 318 6.91 15.57 -14.29
C VAL A 318 7.38 14.10 -14.31
N SER A 319 8.05 13.66 -15.37
CA SER A 319 8.53 12.28 -15.50
C SER A 319 9.67 12.18 -16.53
N ASP A 320 10.43 11.09 -16.52
CA ASP A 320 11.42 10.84 -17.57
C ASP A 320 10.86 10.83 -19.02
N TYR A 321 9.57 10.57 -19.19
CA TYR A 321 8.91 10.61 -20.50
C TYR A 321 8.34 11.98 -20.85
N ASP A 322 8.12 12.83 -19.84
CA ASP A 322 7.62 14.18 -19.97
C ASP A 322 8.77 15.19 -19.88
N ARG A 323 9.43 15.38 -21.02
CA ARG A 323 10.49 16.37 -21.25
C ARG A 323 10.52 16.73 -22.71
N GLN A 324 11.07 17.87 -23.09
CA GLN A 324 11.12 18.28 -24.50
C GLN A 324 11.67 17.16 -25.42
N GLY A 325 10.85 16.73 -26.38
CA GLY A 325 11.17 15.63 -27.31
C GLY A 325 10.85 14.21 -26.78
N GLY A 326 10.43 14.09 -25.52
CA GLY A 326 9.95 12.85 -24.91
C GLY A 326 8.57 12.44 -25.41
N ILE A 327 8.26 11.15 -25.27
CA ILE A 327 7.02 10.58 -25.82
C ILE A 327 5.77 11.15 -25.14
N PHE A 328 5.83 11.48 -23.85
CA PHE A 328 4.69 12.01 -23.09
C PHE A 328 4.78 13.52 -22.86
N TYR A 329 5.65 14.22 -23.58
CA TYR A 329 5.78 15.66 -23.46
C TYR A 329 4.52 16.40 -23.89
N ASP A 330 3.82 17.01 -22.92
CA ASP A 330 2.61 17.81 -23.16
C ASP A 330 2.49 18.91 -22.07
N PRO A 331 3.16 20.06 -22.28
CA PRO A 331 3.18 21.13 -21.29
C PRO A 331 1.80 21.73 -21.01
N ASP A 332 0.85 21.63 -21.94
CA ASP A 332 -0.52 22.11 -21.73
C ASP A 332 -1.27 21.17 -20.77
N ALA A 333 -1.07 19.86 -20.91
CA ALA A 333 -1.62 18.91 -19.96
C ALA A 333 -1.03 19.09 -18.55
N ASP A 334 0.27 19.33 -18.44
CA ASP A 334 0.92 19.51 -17.15
C ASP A 334 0.47 20.82 -16.50
N LYS A 335 0.40 21.90 -17.28
CA LYS A 335 -0.15 23.18 -16.84
C LYS A 335 -1.59 23.05 -16.33
N ALA A 336 -2.42 22.21 -16.96
CA ALA A 336 -3.79 21.98 -16.51
C ALA A 336 -3.87 21.40 -15.07
N TRP A 337 -2.91 20.56 -14.68
CA TRP A 337 -2.79 20.12 -13.28
C TRP A 337 -2.45 21.27 -12.35
N LEU A 338 -1.43 22.08 -12.70
CA LEU A 338 -0.99 23.21 -11.88
C LEU A 338 -2.10 24.24 -11.68
N ASP A 339 -2.76 24.62 -12.77
CA ASP A 339 -3.84 25.61 -12.75
C ASP A 339 -5.02 25.08 -11.91
N ALA A 340 -5.34 23.78 -12.00
CA ALA A 340 -6.35 23.16 -11.16
C ALA A 340 -5.96 23.12 -9.68
N VAL A 341 -4.69 22.85 -9.35
CA VAL A 341 -4.21 22.91 -7.96
C VAL A 341 -4.33 24.34 -7.43
N LYS A 342 -3.74 25.32 -8.10
CA LYS A 342 -3.76 26.73 -7.67
C LYS A 342 -5.18 27.29 -7.53
N GLY A 343 -6.12 26.85 -8.38
CA GLY A 343 -7.51 27.30 -8.35
C GLY A 343 -8.37 26.73 -7.23
N HIS A 344 -7.98 25.59 -6.62
CA HIS A 344 -8.80 24.90 -5.61
C HIS A 344 -8.10 24.72 -4.26
N LEU A 345 -6.80 25.04 -4.18
CA LEU A 345 -6.01 24.89 -2.97
C LEU A 345 -6.32 26.01 -1.98
N SER A 346 -6.47 25.64 -0.71
CA SER A 346 -6.65 26.61 0.37
C SER A 346 -5.42 27.48 0.57
N ALA A 347 -5.62 28.74 0.93
CA ALA A 347 -4.57 29.76 0.99
C ALA A 347 -3.46 29.48 2.03
N HIS A 348 -3.67 28.57 2.98
CA HIS A 348 -2.66 28.18 3.97
C HIS A 348 -1.66 27.15 3.45
N VAL A 349 -1.91 26.53 2.29
CA VAL A 349 -0.98 25.59 1.67
C VAL A 349 -0.09 26.34 0.68
N MET A 350 1.22 26.17 0.83
CA MET A 350 2.20 26.83 -0.04
C MET A 350 2.31 26.10 -1.38
N VAL A 351 2.42 26.86 -2.46
CA VAL A 351 2.79 26.35 -3.79
C VAL A 351 4.06 27.05 -4.24
N ARG A 352 5.09 26.28 -4.59
CA ARG A 352 6.35 26.81 -5.08
C ARG A 352 6.64 26.28 -6.47
N ASP A 353 6.76 27.21 -7.42
CA ASP A 353 7.15 26.92 -8.79
C ASP A 353 8.69 26.87 -8.90
N LEU A 354 9.22 25.82 -9.51
CA LEU A 354 10.64 25.62 -9.74
C LEU A 354 10.91 25.52 -11.24
N ASN A 355 11.90 26.26 -11.74
CA ASN A 355 12.27 26.26 -13.15
C ASN A 355 13.18 25.08 -13.52
N CYS A 356 12.76 23.87 -13.15
CA CYS A 356 13.50 22.63 -13.29
C CYS A 356 12.57 21.47 -13.68
N HIS A 357 13.15 20.36 -14.12
CA HIS A 357 12.46 19.09 -14.31
C HIS A 357 12.44 18.33 -12.97
N ILE A 358 11.44 17.48 -12.72
CA ILE A 358 11.30 16.79 -11.42
C ILE A 358 12.56 16.01 -10.99
N ASN A 359 13.29 15.45 -11.95
CA ASN A 359 14.52 14.67 -11.75
C ASN A 359 15.80 15.52 -11.62
N ASP A 360 15.71 16.85 -11.69
CA ASP A 360 16.86 17.74 -11.53
C ASP A 360 17.27 17.90 -10.06
N GLY A 361 18.58 18.16 -9.87
CA GLY A 361 19.23 18.48 -8.58
C GLY A 361 18.47 19.41 -7.66
N GLU A 362 18.01 20.51 -8.26
CA GLU A 362 17.33 21.61 -7.59
C GLU A 362 15.97 21.20 -7.02
N PHE A 363 15.27 20.26 -7.67
CA PHE A 363 13.96 19.80 -7.21
C PHE A 363 14.08 19.03 -5.89
N ALA A 364 14.99 18.06 -5.86
CA ALA A 364 15.26 17.28 -4.65
C ALA A 364 15.82 18.14 -3.51
N GLU A 365 16.61 19.16 -3.83
CA GLU A 365 17.09 20.16 -2.87
C GLU A 365 15.95 20.93 -2.22
N ALA A 366 15.06 21.50 -3.04
CA ALA A 366 13.92 22.27 -2.54
C ALA A 366 13.00 21.42 -1.65
N ALA A 367 12.73 20.17 -2.05
CA ALA A 367 11.91 19.24 -1.28
C ALA A 367 12.53 18.90 0.08
N THR A 368 13.80 18.50 0.08
CA THR A 368 14.48 18.07 1.32
C THR A 368 14.79 19.22 2.24
N ALA A 369 15.24 20.38 1.73
CA ALA A 369 15.52 21.55 2.55
C ALA A 369 14.29 22.00 3.34
N TRP A 370 13.13 22.05 2.70
CA TRP A 370 11.89 22.44 3.37
C TRP A 370 11.47 21.41 4.44
N ILE A 371 11.55 20.11 4.15
CA ILE A 371 11.23 19.06 5.13
C ILE A 371 12.17 19.13 6.35
N LEU A 372 13.47 19.29 6.12
CA LEU A 372 14.46 19.38 7.20
C LEU A 372 14.20 20.60 8.08
N GLU A 373 13.83 21.74 7.50
CA GLU A 373 13.41 22.92 8.26
C GLU A 373 12.21 22.61 9.16
N GLN A 374 11.16 21.99 8.64
CA GLN A 374 9.97 21.65 9.44
C GLN A 374 10.28 20.66 10.58
N LEU A 375 11.12 19.65 10.32
CA LEU A 375 11.54 18.68 11.33
C LEU A 375 12.34 19.31 12.48
N THR A 376 13.07 20.40 12.22
CA THR A 376 13.80 21.14 13.27
C THR A 376 12.89 22.03 14.12
N GLN A 377 11.85 22.62 13.53
CA GLN A 377 10.92 23.52 14.23
C GLN A 377 10.02 22.77 15.23
N GLU A 378 9.62 21.53 14.91
CA GLU A 378 8.88 20.66 15.85
C GLU A 378 9.70 20.28 17.09
N GLY A 379 11.02 20.18 16.97
CA GLY A 379 11.91 19.91 18.11
C GLY A 379 11.97 21.05 19.13
N ALA A 380 11.73 22.29 18.69
CA ALA A 380 11.75 23.47 19.56
C ALA A 380 10.43 23.68 20.32
N SER A 381 9.28 23.28 19.77
CA SER A 381 7.97 23.48 20.42
C SER A 381 7.69 22.48 21.55
N HIS A 382 8.35 21.32 21.54
CA HIS A 382 8.23 20.29 22.58
C HIS A 382 9.26 20.39 23.72
N ALA A 383 10.27 21.26 23.60
CA ALA A 383 11.27 21.48 24.64
C ALA A 383 10.85 22.50 25.72
N ASP A 384 9.77 23.26 25.48
CA ASP A 384 9.29 24.35 26.35
C ASP A 384 7.96 24.03 27.08
N VAL A 385 7.65 22.75 27.36
CA VAL A 385 6.48 22.33 28.16
C VAL A 385 6.87 21.52 29.38
#